data_AF-A0A3D3R378-F1
#
_entry.id   AF-A0A3D3R378-F1
#
_cell.length_a   1.000
_cell.length_b   1.000
_cell.length_c   1.000
_cell.angle_alpha   90.00
_cell.angle_beta   90.00
_cell.angle_gamma   90.00
#
_symmetry.space_group_name_H-M   'P 1'
#
loop_
_entity.id
_entity.type
_entity.pdbx_description
1 polymer ?
#
loop_
_entity_poly.entity_id
_entity_poly.type
_entity_poly.pdbx_seq_one_letter_code
_entity_poly.pdbx_strand_id
1 'polypeptide(L)'
;MPLRSEIVKQRSFITNGTTNRYREVGYDLTIGDIFVPKDGSKSKYRNKIVNEYEVPPQGVVVIFSRETIEIPEDICAYAMPKTSLCSEGILVFNTGIVDPGYRGLLSATTVNFSDSPVKLSADQPFLRLVFEPLSAQELQEKPQHIEPLSQKERKTYINEKLVSARNFHGTFLNIPGTVEAVSKEIINKERNFLIWVITILSVFFTLLTVIPTIIPKDYLPNTPTKNQIDSLAKEYAMRETMTNNIENLADKMTKMENQLKKSKSELDHIRKQLPARAEKPGP
;
A
#
# COMPACT_ATOMS: atom_id res chain seq x y z
N MET A 1 -35.30 19.01 -8.56
CA MET A 1 -35.57 17.73 -9.27
C MET A 1 -34.69 17.71 -10.51
N PRO A 2 -34.00 16.60 -10.79
CA PRO A 2 -33.14 16.51 -11.97
C PRO A 2 -33.88 16.73 -13.29
N LEU A 3 -33.23 17.41 -14.23
CA LEU A 3 -33.73 17.56 -15.59
C LEU A 3 -33.66 16.24 -16.35
N ARG A 4 -34.71 15.98 -17.15
CA ARG A 4 -34.72 14.87 -18.09
C ARG A 4 -33.81 15.15 -19.28
N SER A 5 -33.28 14.10 -19.89
CA SER A 5 -32.36 14.24 -21.02
C SER A 5 -32.95 14.90 -22.26
N GLU A 6 -34.27 14.84 -22.48
CA GLU A 6 -34.89 15.53 -23.62
C GLU A 6 -34.67 17.04 -23.53
N ILE A 7 -34.80 17.61 -22.32
CA ILE A 7 -34.57 19.03 -22.05
C ILE A 7 -33.08 19.35 -22.23
N VAL A 8 -32.19 18.52 -21.68
CA VAL A 8 -30.73 18.67 -21.81
C VAL A 8 -30.32 18.67 -23.29
N LYS A 9 -30.92 17.80 -24.10
CA LYS A 9 -30.68 17.69 -25.54
C LYS A 9 -31.23 18.90 -26.30
N GLN A 10 -32.44 19.35 -25.98
CA GLN A 10 -33.08 20.50 -26.62
C GLN A 10 -32.31 21.81 -26.34
N ARG A 11 -31.79 21.95 -25.11
CA ARG A 11 -31.00 23.11 -24.69
C ARG A 11 -29.50 22.98 -25.01
N SER A 12 -29.02 21.89 -25.63
CA SER A 12 -27.63 21.78 -26.10
C SER A 12 -26.55 22.00 -25.04
N PHE A 13 -26.75 21.54 -23.79
CA PHE A 13 -25.74 21.68 -22.71
C PHE A 13 -24.43 20.92 -22.98
N ILE A 14 -24.45 20.01 -23.94
CA ILE A 14 -23.35 19.13 -24.29
C ILE A 14 -23.09 19.24 -25.78
N THR A 15 -21.88 19.65 -26.16
CA THR A 15 -21.43 19.66 -27.55
C THR A 15 -20.42 18.54 -27.79
N ASN A 16 -20.35 18.05 -29.03
CA ASN A 16 -19.68 16.79 -29.42
C ASN A 16 -20.25 15.52 -28.73
N GLY A 17 -21.42 15.61 -28.11
CA GLY A 17 -22.08 14.47 -27.50
C GLY A 17 -22.67 13.49 -28.52
N THR A 18 -22.87 12.24 -28.10
CA THR A 18 -23.48 11.19 -28.94
C THR A 18 -24.87 10.84 -28.41
N THR A 19 -25.85 10.66 -29.29
CA THR A 19 -27.25 10.46 -28.87
C THR A 19 -27.45 9.24 -27.95
N ASN A 20 -26.66 8.18 -28.12
CA ASN A 20 -26.71 6.96 -27.29
C ASN A 20 -26.14 7.12 -25.87
N ARG A 21 -25.55 8.29 -25.54
CA ARG A 21 -25.01 8.60 -24.21
C ARG A 21 -25.98 9.35 -23.31
N TYR A 22 -27.10 9.83 -23.85
CA TYR A 22 -28.20 10.32 -23.03
C TYR A 22 -28.85 9.18 -22.25
N ARG A 23 -29.26 9.48 -21.01
CA ARG A 23 -29.98 8.58 -20.10
C ARG A 23 -31.27 9.26 -19.69
N GLU A 24 -32.22 8.56 -19.09
CA GLU A 24 -33.46 9.22 -18.63
C GLU A 24 -33.16 10.44 -17.75
N VAL A 25 -32.18 10.28 -16.85
CA VAL A 25 -31.63 11.36 -16.03
C VAL A 25 -30.16 11.54 -16.37
N GLY A 26 -29.84 12.63 -17.05
CA GLY A 26 -28.47 13.06 -17.30
C GLY A 26 -27.82 12.54 -18.58
N TYR A 27 -26.49 12.72 -18.65
CA TYR A 27 -25.66 12.37 -19.80
C TYR A 27 -24.37 11.67 -19.36
N ASP A 28 -24.01 10.59 -20.06
CA ASP A 28 -22.77 9.83 -19.82
C ASP A 28 -21.59 10.46 -20.57
N LEU A 29 -20.70 11.17 -19.86
CA LEU A 29 -19.47 11.72 -20.44
C LEU A 29 -18.48 10.60 -20.77
N THR A 30 -17.78 10.79 -21.88
CA THR A 30 -16.82 9.82 -22.42
C THR A 30 -15.39 10.33 -22.37
N ILE A 31 -14.44 9.40 -22.22
CA ILE A 31 -13.01 9.71 -22.26
C ILE A 31 -12.67 10.27 -23.65
N GLY A 32 -12.10 11.46 -23.68
CA GLY A 32 -11.51 12.04 -24.89
C GLY A 32 -10.00 11.82 -24.93
N ASP A 33 -9.34 12.27 -23.87
CA ASP A 33 -7.89 12.19 -23.71
C ASP A 33 -7.51 11.65 -22.34
N ILE A 34 -6.42 10.89 -22.27
CA ILE A 34 -5.82 10.40 -21.04
C ILE A 34 -4.41 10.98 -20.95
N PHE A 35 -4.16 11.81 -19.95
CA PHE A 35 -2.83 12.25 -19.62
C PHE A 35 -2.20 11.28 -18.62
N VAL A 36 -1.00 10.81 -18.94
CA VAL A 36 -0.19 9.94 -18.08
C VAL A 36 0.88 10.81 -17.40
N PRO A 37 0.78 11.06 -16.08
CA PRO A 37 1.78 11.79 -15.30
C PRO A 37 3.15 11.09 -15.29
N LYS A 38 4.09 11.56 -14.44
CA LYS A 38 5.36 10.86 -14.22
C LYS A 38 5.10 9.47 -13.62
N ASP A 39 4.88 8.50 -14.51
CA ASP A 39 4.66 7.11 -14.16
C ASP A 39 5.78 6.63 -13.21
N GLY A 40 5.38 5.90 -12.15
CA GLY A 40 6.34 5.19 -11.30
C GLY A 40 6.99 4.02 -12.06
N SER A 41 6.34 3.57 -13.14
CA SER A 41 6.87 2.64 -14.13
C SER A 41 7.53 3.39 -15.30
N LYS A 42 8.51 2.77 -15.97
CA LYS A 42 9.22 3.35 -17.14
C LYS A 42 8.35 3.35 -18.41
N SER A 43 7.10 3.81 -18.32
CA SER A 43 6.17 3.84 -19.44
C SER A 43 6.63 4.82 -20.52
N LYS A 44 6.57 4.36 -21.78
CA LYS A 44 6.84 5.17 -22.99
C LYS A 44 5.87 6.36 -23.15
N TYR A 45 4.79 6.36 -22.37
CA TYR A 45 3.72 7.36 -22.38
C TYR A 45 3.88 8.44 -21.30
N ARG A 46 4.96 8.41 -20.50
CA ARG A 46 5.23 9.41 -19.47
C ARG A 46 5.10 10.85 -19.97
N ASN A 47 4.34 11.67 -19.27
CA ASN A 47 4.03 13.06 -19.58
C ASN A 47 3.42 13.26 -20.98
N LYS A 48 2.71 12.26 -21.51
CA LYS A 48 2.02 12.33 -22.80
C LYS A 48 0.52 12.21 -22.61
N ILE A 49 -0.19 12.74 -23.60
CA ILE A 49 -1.61 12.48 -23.80
C ILE A 49 -1.74 11.29 -24.76
N VAL A 50 -2.62 10.36 -24.42
CA VAL A 50 -2.95 9.17 -25.21
C VAL A 50 -4.46 8.96 -25.21
N ASN A 51 -4.95 8.18 -26.18
CA ASN A 51 -6.37 7.83 -26.27
C ASN A 51 -6.67 6.48 -25.62
N GLU A 52 -5.63 5.73 -25.24
CA GLU A 52 -5.77 4.43 -24.60
C GLU A 52 -4.57 4.22 -23.68
N TYR A 53 -4.85 3.72 -22.48
CA TYR A 53 -3.82 3.42 -21.50
C TYR A 53 -4.24 2.30 -20.57
N GLU A 54 -3.32 1.38 -20.32
CA GLU A 54 -3.46 0.35 -19.30
C GLU A 54 -2.89 0.89 -17.99
N VAL A 55 -3.78 1.32 -17.09
CA VAL A 55 -3.40 1.91 -15.81
C VAL A 55 -2.91 0.79 -14.90
N PRO A 56 -1.63 0.75 -14.52
CA PRO A 56 -1.13 -0.28 -13.62
C PRO A 56 -1.76 -0.15 -12.23
N PRO A 57 -1.69 -1.18 -11.38
CA PRO A 57 -2.09 -1.08 -9.97
C PRO A 57 -1.48 0.14 -9.30
N GLN A 58 -2.29 0.87 -8.52
CA GLN A 58 -1.97 2.17 -7.88
C GLN A 58 -1.65 3.31 -8.86
N GLY A 59 -1.71 3.07 -10.16
CA GLY A 59 -1.39 4.03 -11.22
C GLY A 59 -2.35 5.22 -11.22
N VAL A 60 -1.80 6.41 -11.46
CA VAL A 60 -2.53 7.68 -11.52
C VAL A 60 -2.56 8.18 -12.96
N VAL A 61 -3.73 8.58 -13.45
CA VAL A 61 -3.90 9.28 -14.73
C VAL A 61 -4.85 10.45 -14.59
N VAL A 62 -4.84 11.39 -15.54
CA VAL A 62 -5.85 12.46 -15.63
C VAL A 62 -6.64 12.27 -16.91
N ILE A 63 -7.95 12.09 -16.78
CA ILE A 63 -8.87 11.92 -17.89
C ILE A 63 -9.48 13.28 -18.23
N PHE A 64 -9.64 13.58 -19.51
CA PHE A 64 -10.41 14.71 -20.02
C PHE A 64 -11.60 14.20 -20.84
N SER A 65 -12.76 14.83 -20.68
CA SER A 65 -13.95 14.49 -21.45
C SER A 65 -13.74 14.77 -22.94
N ARG A 66 -14.37 13.94 -23.79
CA ARG A 66 -14.47 14.20 -25.23
C ARG A 66 -15.46 15.33 -25.49
N GLU A 67 -16.55 15.33 -24.73
CA GLU A 67 -17.59 16.34 -24.80
C GLU A 67 -17.14 17.64 -24.14
N THR A 68 -17.67 18.74 -24.65
CA THR A 68 -17.62 20.05 -24.00
C THR A 68 -18.94 20.27 -23.29
N ILE A 69 -18.85 20.73 -22.05
CA ILE A 69 -19.96 21.01 -21.17
C ILE A 69 -20.17 22.52 -21.14
N GLU A 70 -21.41 22.94 -21.33
CA GLU A 70 -21.84 24.31 -21.10
C GLU A 70 -23.08 24.33 -20.22
N ILE A 71 -22.91 24.86 -19.01
CA ILE A 71 -23.96 24.95 -18.02
C ILE A 71 -24.54 26.37 -18.03
N PRO A 72 -25.85 26.55 -18.29
CA PRO A 72 -26.51 27.83 -18.13
C PRO A 72 -26.46 28.39 -16.71
N GLU A 73 -26.70 29.69 -16.53
CA GLU A 73 -26.69 30.36 -15.22
C GLU A 73 -27.81 29.89 -14.26
N ASP A 74 -28.89 29.30 -14.79
CA ASP A 74 -30.03 28.81 -14.01
C ASP A 74 -29.92 27.34 -13.57
N ILE A 75 -28.85 26.66 -13.97
CA ILE A 75 -28.65 25.22 -13.78
C ILE A 75 -27.33 24.97 -13.07
N CYS A 76 -27.27 23.97 -12.19
CA CYS A 76 -26.03 23.33 -11.82
C CYS A 76 -26.00 21.89 -12.33
N ALA A 77 -24.82 21.27 -12.40
CA ALA A 77 -24.72 19.85 -12.69
C ALA A 77 -23.88 19.11 -11.65
N TYR A 78 -24.18 17.84 -11.44
CA TYR A 78 -23.38 16.94 -10.61
C TYR A 78 -22.66 15.94 -11.51
N ALA A 79 -21.34 15.95 -11.46
CA ALA A 79 -20.49 14.97 -12.09
C ALA A 79 -20.25 13.79 -11.16
N MET A 80 -20.83 12.65 -11.49
CA MET A 80 -20.77 11.42 -10.68
C MET A 80 -19.92 10.35 -11.40
N PRO A 81 -18.99 9.66 -10.71
CA PRO A 81 -18.31 8.50 -11.26
C PRO A 81 -19.26 7.42 -11.78
N LYS A 82 -18.87 6.74 -12.87
CA LYS A 82 -19.56 5.55 -13.34
C LYS A 82 -19.36 4.40 -12.36
N THR A 83 -20.47 3.86 -11.83
CA THR A 83 -20.42 2.70 -10.93
C THR A 83 -19.69 1.51 -11.56
N SER A 84 -19.88 1.25 -12.85
CA SER A 84 -19.16 0.19 -13.57
C SER A 84 -17.63 0.36 -13.48
N LEU A 85 -17.16 1.60 -13.64
CA LEU A 85 -15.74 1.94 -13.55
C LEU A 85 -15.23 1.75 -12.11
N CYS A 86 -16.02 2.17 -11.11
CA CYS A 86 -15.69 1.94 -9.71
C CYS A 86 -15.66 0.45 -9.34
N SER A 87 -16.54 -0.37 -9.92
CA SER A 87 -16.55 -1.82 -9.73
C SER A 87 -15.32 -2.51 -10.32
N GLU A 88 -14.68 -1.92 -11.35
CA GLU A 88 -13.40 -2.35 -11.90
C GLU A 88 -12.20 -1.89 -11.05
N GLY A 89 -12.44 -1.29 -9.87
CA GLY A 89 -11.39 -0.82 -8.96
C GLY A 89 -10.83 0.56 -9.34
N ILE A 90 -11.49 1.30 -10.23
CA ILE A 90 -11.07 2.65 -10.61
C ILE A 90 -11.73 3.70 -9.70
N LEU A 91 -10.90 4.48 -9.02
CA LEU A 91 -11.32 5.64 -8.25
C LEU A 91 -11.18 6.90 -9.11
N VAL A 92 -12.23 7.73 -9.11
CA VAL A 92 -12.28 8.98 -9.87
C VAL A 92 -12.43 10.15 -8.89
N PHE A 93 -11.47 11.06 -8.91
CA PHE A 93 -11.37 12.25 -8.07
C PHE A 93 -11.71 13.52 -8.85
N ASN A 94 -11.91 14.62 -8.11
CA ASN A 94 -12.34 15.92 -8.63
C ASN A 94 -13.72 15.85 -9.32
N THR A 95 -14.57 14.93 -8.86
CA THR A 95 -15.99 14.81 -9.22
C THR A 95 -16.83 15.59 -8.22
N GLY A 96 -17.85 16.29 -8.67
CA GLY A 96 -18.65 17.14 -7.79
C GLY A 96 -19.59 18.06 -8.57
N ILE A 97 -19.83 19.24 -8.02
CA ILE A 97 -20.69 20.26 -8.63
C ILE A 97 -19.94 20.92 -9.79
N VAL A 98 -20.63 21.07 -10.91
CA VAL A 98 -20.26 21.90 -12.05
C VAL A 98 -21.13 23.15 -11.94
N ASP A 99 -20.45 24.28 -11.73
CA ASP A 99 -21.12 25.54 -11.44
C ASP A 99 -21.90 26.09 -12.65
N PRO A 100 -22.94 26.90 -12.40
CA PRO A 100 -23.59 27.67 -13.45
C PRO A 100 -22.59 28.57 -14.20
N GLY A 101 -22.82 28.75 -15.49
CA GLY A 101 -21.93 29.51 -16.38
C GLY A 101 -20.65 28.75 -16.77
N TYR A 102 -20.43 27.53 -16.26
CA TYR A 102 -19.26 26.73 -16.63
C TYR A 102 -19.28 26.38 -18.11
N ARG A 103 -18.15 26.64 -18.80
CA ARG A 103 -17.89 26.22 -20.18
C ARG A 103 -16.52 25.58 -20.29
N GLY A 104 -16.45 24.30 -20.65
CA GLY A 104 -15.17 23.59 -20.68
C GLY A 104 -15.26 22.09 -20.89
N LEU A 105 -14.10 21.43 -20.86
CA LEU A 105 -14.03 19.97 -20.72
C LEU A 105 -14.04 19.60 -19.23
N LEU A 106 -14.71 18.53 -18.82
CA LEU A 106 -14.48 18.02 -17.48
C LEU A 106 -13.22 17.16 -17.45
N SER A 107 -12.44 17.35 -16.38
CA SER A 107 -11.22 16.59 -16.14
C SER A 107 -11.31 15.90 -14.78
N ALA A 108 -10.87 14.66 -14.71
CA ALA A 108 -10.90 13.89 -13.48
C ALA A 108 -9.57 13.16 -13.27
N THR A 109 -9.03 13.25 -12.06
CA THR A 109 -7.86 12.46 -11.67
C THR A 109 -8.32 11.07 -11.31
N THR A 110 -7.69 10.05 -11.87
CA THR A 110 -8.16 8.67 -11.78
C THR A 110 -7.04 7.79 -11.23
N VAL A 111 -7.39 6.87 -10.33
CA VAL A 111 -6.46 5.94 -9.69
C VAL A 111 -6.97 4.52 -9.85
N ASN A 112 -6.11 3.61 -10.28
CA ASN A 112 -6.41 2.19 -10.23
C ASN A 112 -6.11 1.65 -8.82
N PHE A 113 -7.14 1.25 -8.08
CA PHE A 113 -7.04 0.68 -6.75
C PHE A 113 -7.09 -0.86 -6.75
N SER A 114 -7.29 -1.49 -7.92
CA SER A 114 -7.20 -2.95 -8.05
C SER A 114 -5.75 -3.44 -8.06
N ASP A 115 -5.58 -4.74 -7.94
CA ASP A 115 -4.30 -5.46 -8.02
C ASP A 115 -3.90 -5.85 -9.45
N SER A 116 -4.77 -5.58 -10.43
CA SER A 116 -4.54 -5.86 -11.85
C SER A 116 -4.55 -4.58 -12.68
N PRO A 117 -3.88 -4.54 -13.84
CA PRO A 117 -3.96 -3.38 -14.71
C PRO A 117 -5.38 -3.21 -15.28
N VAL A 118 -5.86 -1.96 -15.36
CA VAL A 118 -7.18 -1.63 -15.91
C VAL A 118 -7.02 -0.80 -17.17
N LYS A 119 -7.63 -1.25 -18.26
CA LYS A 119 -7.58 -0.58 -19.54
C LYS A 119 -8.62 0.55 -19.61
N LEU A 120 -8.15 1.76 -19.86
CA LEU A 120 -8.99 2.92 -20.16
C LEU A 120 -8.81 3.29 -21.64
N SER A 121 -9.91 3.51 -22.34
CA SER A 121 -9.90 3.86 -23.77
C SER A 121 -10.81 5.05 -24.04
N ALA A 122 -10.50 5.82 -25.08
CA ALA A 122 -11.36 6.86 -25.60
C ALA A 122 -12.76 6.31 -25.91
N ASP A 123 -13.76 7.18 -25.82
CA ASP A 123 -15.19 6.87 -25.96
C ASP A 123 -15.81 5.99 -24.86
N GLN A 124 -15.01 5.49 -23.91
CA GLN A 124 -15.50 4.82 -22.70
C GLN A 124 -16.19 5.84 -21.78
N PRO A 125 -17.40 5.55 -21.26
CA PRO A 125 -18.04 6.41 -20.26
C PRO A 125 -17.29 6.39 -18.92
N PHE A 126 -17.02 7.56 -18.34
CA PHE A 126 -16.33 7.66 -17.04
C PHE A 126 -17.06 8.49 -15.99
N LEU A 127 -17.84 9.50 -16.42
CA LEU A 127 -18.73 10.28 -15.55
C LEU A 127 -20.17 10.21 -16.04
N ARG A 128 -21.11 10.50 -15.16
CA ARG A 128 -22.49 10.86 -15.48
C ARG A 128 -22.75 12.27 -14.95
N LEU A 129 -23.22 13.15 -15.83
CA LEU A 129 -23.74 14.45 -15.44
C LEU A 129 -25.22 14.35 -15.12
N VAL A 130 -25.62 14.88 -13.98
CA VAL A 130 -27.01 15.07 -13.58
C VAL A 130 -27.26 16.56 -13.45
N PHE A 131 -28.24 17.11 -14.16
CA PHE A 131 -28.49 18.55 -14.21
C PHE A 131 -29.66 18.89 -13.28
N GLU A 132 -29.52 19.95 -12.50
CA GLU A 132 -30.53 20.40 -11.55
C GLU A 132 -30.76 21.92 -11.66
N PRO A 133 -32.02 22.37 -11.75
CA PRO A 133 -32.34 23.80 -11.70
C PRO A 133 -32.03 24.39 -10.33
N LEU A 134 -31.47 25.60 -10.31
CA LEU A 134 -31.18 26.34 -9.07
C LEU A 134 -32.42 26.96 -8.42
N SER A 135 -33.46 27.24 -9.21
CA SER A 135 -34.72 27.76 -8.71
C SER A 135 -35.91 27.07 -9.38
N ALA A 136 -37.09 27.20 -8.77
CA ALA A 136 -38.34 26.73 -9.36
C ALA A 136 -38.93 27.72 -10.40
N GLN A 137 -38.23 28.83 -10.69
CA GLN A 137 -38.65 29.83 -11.67
C GLN A 137 -38.29 29.37 -13.08
N GLU A 138 -38.81 30.08 -14.09
CA GLU A 138 -38.62 29.73 -15.50
C GLU A 138 -37.13 29.51 -15.80
N LEU A 139 -36.85 28.33 -16.33
CA LEU A 139 -35.54 27.98 -16.85
C LEU A 139 -35.14 29.02 -17.90
N GLN A 140 -33.96 29.60 -17.77
CA GLN A 140 -33.45 30.57 -18.72
C GLN A 140 -33.28 29.93 -20.11
N GLU A 141 -33.02 30.73 -21.13
CA GLU A 141 -32.84 30.24 -22.50
C GLU A 141 -31.56 29.37 -22.67
N LYS A 142 -31.34 28.87 -23.89
CA LYS A 142 -30.20 28.01 -24.24
C LYS A 142 -28.86 28.63 -23.83
N PRO A 143 -27.81 27.81 -23.62
CA PRO A 143 -26.44 28.27 -23.42
C PRO A 143 -26.03 29.30 -24.48
N GLN A 144 -25.17 30.23 -24.09
CA GLN A 144 -24.72 31.34 -24.93
C GLN A 144 -23.90 30.86 -26.13
N HIS A 145 -23.19 29.74 -26.01
CA HIS A 145 -22.42 29.11 -27.07
C HIS A 145 -22.93 27.70 -27.35
N ILE A 146 -23.49 27.51 -28.55
CA ILE A 146 -23.96 26.19 -29.00
C ILE A 146 -22.83 25.45 -29.75
N GLU A 147 -21.75 26.15 -30.08
CA GLU A 147 -20.63 25.61 -30.83
C GLU A 147 -19.62 24.91 -29.91
N PRO A 148 -19.04 23.78 -30.37
CA PRO A 148 -17.93 23.15 -29.68
C PRO A 148 -16.76 24.13 -29.44
N LEU A 149 -16.03 23.94 -28.34
CA LEU A 149 -14.74 24.60 -28.15
C LEU A 149 -13.87 24.41 -29.39
N SER A 150 -13.28 25.50 -29.87
CA SER A 150 -12.29 25.44 -30.94
C SER A 150 -11.10 24.57 -30.49
N GLN A 151 -10.39 24.00 -31.46
CA GLN A 151 -9.20 23.19 -31.17
C GLN A 151 -8.15 23.97 -30.35
N LYS A 152 -8.09 25.29 -30.55
CA LYS A 152 -7.21 26.18 -29.77
C LYS A 152 -7.66 26.28 -28.31
N GLU A 153 -8.94 26.60 -28.06
CA GLU A 153 -9.48 26.67 -26.70
C GLU A 153 -9.35 25.34 -25.96
N ARG A 154 -9.67 24.23 -26.65
CA ARG A 154 -9.53 22.88 -26.12
C ARG A 154 -8.09 22.60 -25.67
N LYS A 155 -7.12 22.93 -26.51
CA LYS A 155 -5.69 22.75 -26.21
C LYS A 155 -5.24 23.65 -25.07
N THR A 156 -5.72 24.89 -25.00
CA THR A 156 -5.46 25.81 -23.88
C THR A 156 -5.98 25.23 -22.58
N TYR A 157 -7.24 24.78 -22.53
CA TYR A 157 -7.85 24.19 -21.35
C TYR A 157 -7.06 22.98 -20.83
N ILE A 158 -6.71 22.06 -21.74
CA ILE A 158 -5.91 20.90 -21.38
C ILE A 158 -4.54 21.35 -20.85
N ASN A 159 -3.85 22.25 -21.54
CA ASN A 159 -2.53 22.73 -21.10
C ASN A 159 -2.57 23.37 -19.71
N GLU A 160 -3.59 24.17 -19.40
CA GLU A 160 -3.77 24.77 -18.07
C GLU A 160 -3.89 23.71 -16.97
N LYS A 161 -4.74 22.70 -17.18
CA LYS A 161 -4.89 21.57 -16.24
C LYS A 161 -3.63 20.71 -16.16
N LEU A 162 -2.88 20.58 -17.26
CA LEU A 162 -1.62 19.84 -17.29
C LEU A 162 -0.51 20.49 -16.45
N VAL A 163 -0.51 21.81 -16.24
CA VAL A 163 0.51 22.48 -15.41
C VAL A 163 0.58 21.84 -14.02
N SER A 164 -0.57 21.63 -13.38
CA SER A 164 -0.66 20.97 -12.07
C SER A 164 -0.47 19.45 -12.18
N ALA A 165 -1.08 18.81 -13.18
CA ALA A 165 -1.05 17.36 -13.32
C ALA A 165 0.35 16.80 -13.63
N ARG A 166 1.23 17.57 -14.28
CA ARG A 166 2.64 17.18 -14.55
C ARG A 166 3.45 16.91 -13.29
N ASN A 167 3.01 17.47 -12.15
CA ASN A 167 3.65 17.27 -10.86
C ASN A 167 3.07 16.09 -10.08
N PHE A 168 2.01 15.44 -10.58
CA PHE A 168 1.47 14.26 -9.92
C PHE A 168 2.45 13.09 -10.01
N HIS A 169 2.51 12.33 -8.92
CA HIS A 169 3.20 11.04 -8.90
C HIS A 169 2.43 10.04 -9.77
N GLY A 170 3.16 9.13 -10.41
CA GLY A 170 2.57 8.07 -11.22
C GLY A 170 1.85 7.00 -10.43
N THR A 171 2.11 6.93 -9.12
CA THR A 171 1.40 6.06 -8.17
C THR A 171 0.82 6.88 -7.03
N PHE A 172 -0.37 6.52 -6.53
CA PHE A 172 -1.14 7.34 -5.58
C PHE A 172 -0.36 7.72 -4.31
N LEU A 173 0.35 6.78 -3.68
CA LEU A 173 1.08 7.01 -2.42
C LEU A 173 2.61 7.05 -2.56
N ASN A 174 3.15 6.88 -3.78
CA ASN A 174 4.60 6.78 -4.03
C ASN A 174 5.32 5.81 -3.07
N ILE A 175 4.69 4.68 -2.73
CA ILE A 175 5.24 3.69 -1.78
C ILE A 175 6.63 3.21 -2.20
N PRO A 176 6.92 2.90 -3.49
CA PRO A 176 8.25 2.45 -3.89
C PRO A 176 9.35 3.49 -3.59
N GLY A 177 9.09 4.78 -3.85
CA GLY A 177 10.02 5.86 -3.53
C GLY A 177 10.23 6.03 -2.03
N THR A 178 9.17 5.89 -1.25
CA THR A 178 9.23 5.95 0.22
C THR A 178 10.00 4.76 0.80
N VAL A 179 9.78 3.54 0.30
CA VAL A 179 10.51 2.34 0.73
C VAL A 179 11.98 2.44 0.34
N GLU A 180 12.32 2.96 -0.85
CA GLU A 180 13.73 3.17 -1.23
C GLU A 180 14.42 4.20 -0.34
N ALA A 181 13.75 5.31 0.00
CA ALA A 181 14.28 6.31 0.92
C ALA A 181 14.51 5.73 2.32
N VAL A 182 13.51 5.01 2.86
CA VAL A 182 13.60 4.35 4.17
C VAL A 182 14.68 3.25 4.17
N SER A 183 14.77 2.46 3.11
CA SER A 183 15.79 1.43 2.96
C SER A 183 17.20 2.02 2.92
N LYS A 184 17.42 3.10 2.17
CA LYS A 184 18.72 3.80 2.13
C LYS A 184 19.13 4.33 3.50
N GLU A 185 18.18 4.87 4.26
CA GLU A 185 18.44 5.39 5.60
C GLU A 185 18.82 4.26 6.59
N ILE A 186 18.08 3.14 6.57
CA ILE A 186 18.37 1.96 7.40
C ILE A 186 19.70 1.31 7.00
N ILE A 187 19.92 1.05 5.71
CA ILE A 187 21.14 0.40 5.21
C ILE A 187 22.38 1.24 5.50
N ASN A 188 22.31 2.57 5.34
CA ASN A 188 23.48 3.42 5.55
C ASN A 188 23.86 3.52 7.05
N LYS A 189 22.88 3.48 7.95
CA LYS A 189 23.10 3.46 9.40
C LYS A 189 23.78 2.16 9.86
N GLU A 190 23.26 1.00 9.42
CA GLU A 190 23.81 -0.31 9.78
C GLU A 190 25.18 -0.56 9.12
N ARG A 191 25.35 -0.17 7.86
CA ARG A 191 26.62 -0.36 7.13
C ARG A 191 27.78 0.41 7.75
N ASN A 192 27.58 1.65 8.18
CA ASN A 192 28.66 2.45 8.78
C ASN A 192 29.09 1.87 10.13
N PHE A 193 28.14 1.37 10.92
CA PHE A 193 28.44 0.66 12.16
C PHE A 193 29.26 -0.62 11.89
N LEU A 194 28.83 -1.41 10.90
CA LEU A 194 29.51 -2.65 10.53
C LEU A 194 30.92 -2.40 9.98
N ILE A 195 31.11 -1.39 9.12
CA ILE A 195 32.43 -0.96 8.60
C ILE A 195 33.34 -0.55 9.75
N TRP A 196 32.83 0.21 10.73
CA TRP A 196 33.62 0.65 11.88
C TRP A 196 34.07 -0.52 12.75
N VAL A 197 33.17 -1.47 13.03
CA VAL A 197 33.49 -2.71 13.77
C VAL A 197 34.54 -3.54 13.03
N ILE A 198 34.38 -3.77 11.72
CA ILE A 198 35.36 -4.51 10.90
C ILE A 198 36.72 -3.81 10.90
N THR A 199 36.73 -2.47 10.82
CA THR A 199 37.97 -1.69 10.84
C THR A 199 38.70 -1.86 12.17
N ILE A 200 37.99 -1.77 13.30
CA ILE A 200 38.57 -1.99 14.63
C ILE A 200 39.07 -3.43 14.77
N LEU A 201 38.28 -4.41 14.35
CA LEU A 201 38.66 -5.82 14.41
C LEU A 201 39.92 -6.09 13.60
N SER A 202 40.03 -5.46 12.41
CA SER A 202 41.21 -5.56 11.54
C SER A 202 42.45 -4.96 12.20
N VAL A 203 42.33 -3.79 12.82
CA VAL A 203 43.42 -3.16 13.60
C VAL A 203 43.83 -4.01 14.80
N PHE A 204 42.85 -4.63 15.48
CA PHE A 204 43.11 -5.54 16.59
C PHE A 204 43.86 -6.79 16.14
N PHE A 205 43.43 -7.42 15.04
CA PHE A 205 44.11 -8.59 14.49
C PHE A 205 45.53 -8.27 14.03
N THR A 206 45.75 -7.14 13.35
CA THR A 206 47.11 -6.72 12.96
C THR A 206 47.98 -6.48 14.20
N LEU A 207 47.47 -5.83 15.24
CA LEU A 207 48.21 -5.63 16.49
C LEU A 207 48.55 -6.97 17.16
N LEU A 208 47.59 -7.90 17.22
CA LEU A 208 47.78 -9.23 17.80
C LEU A 208 48.88 -10.01 17.08
N THR A 209 49.01 -9.88 15.76
CA THR A 209 50.08 -10.55 15.00
C THR A 209 51.48 -9.98 15.25
N VAL A 210 51.58 -8.73 15.70
CA VAL A 210 52.88 -8.08 15.95
C VAL A 210 53.44 -8.46 17.33
N ILE A 211 52.58 -8.70 18.33
CA ILE A 211 52.96 -9.00 19.72
C ILE A 211 53.97 -10.19 19.85
N PRO A 212 53.78 -11.35 19.19
CA PRO A 212 54.71 -12.49 19.28
C PRO A 212 56.10 -12.20 18.72
N THR A 213 56.23 -11.20 17.84
CA THR A 213 57.51 -10.79 17.25
C THR A 213 58.33 -9.95 18.24
N ILE A 214 57.67 -9.31 19.21
CA ILE A 214 58.28 -8.39 20.18
C ILE A 214 58.54 -9.10 21.52
N ILE A 215 57.72 -10.08 21.90
CA ILE A 215 57.89 -10.83 23.15
C ILE A 215 59.04 -11.85 23.00
N PRO A 216 60.11 -11.79 23.84
CA PRO A 216 61.17 -12.79 23.85
C PRO A 216 60.60 -14.18 24.14
N LYS A 217 61.11 -15.22 23.46
CA LYS A 217 60.62 -16.61 23.58
C LYS A 217 60.56 -17.13 25.03
N ASP A 218 61.37 -16.55 25.93
CA ASP A 218 61.42 -16.90 27.35
C ASP A 218 60.16 -16.51 28.15
N TYR A 219 59.27 -15.70 27.57
CA TYR A 219 57.97 -15.30 28.15
C TYR A 219 56.77 -16.06 27.58
N LEU A 220 56.96 -16.91 26.57
CA LEU A 220 55.89 -17.79 26.08
C LEU A 220 55.81 -19.01 27.02
N PRO A 221 54.62 -19.43 27.47
CA PRO A 221 54.48 -20.56 28.37
C PRO A 221 55.07 -21.82 27.74
N ASN A 222 55.97 -22.48 28.47
CA ASN A 222 56.56 -23.76 28.07
C ASN A 222 55.45 -24.77 27.73
N THR A 223 55.66 -25.55 26.67
CA THR A 223 54.73 -26.63 26.29
C THR A 223 54.47 -27.54 27.50
N PRO A 224 53.20 -27.86 27.81
CA PRO A 224 52.86 -28.56 29.04
C PRO A 224 53.55 -29.92 29.09
N THR A 225 54.18 -30.23 30.23
CA THR A 225 54.90 -31.48 30.44
C THR A 225 53.90 -32.65 30.43
N LYS A 226 54.33 -33.84 29.98
CA LYS A 226 53.45 -35.04 29.85
C LYS A 226 52.61 -35.32 31.12
N ASN A 227 53.18 -35.09 32.30
CA ASN A 227 52.50 -35.25 33.59
C ASN A 227 51.30 -34.28 33.78
N GLN A 228 51.37 -33.06 33.24
CA GLN A 228 50.28 -32.08 33.29
C GLN A 228 49.13 -32.48 32.37
N ILE A 229 49.45 -33.07 31.20
CA ILE A 229 48.47 -33.60 30.25
C ILE A 229 47.73 -34.79 30.87
N ASP A 230 48.45 -35.69 31.55
CA ASP A 230 47.86 -36.85 32.22
C ASP A 230 46.95 -36.44 33.39
N SER A 231 47.30 -35.39 34.14
CA SER A 231 46.41 -34.85 35.19
C SER A 231 45.16 -34.19 34.61
N LEU A 232 45.27 -33.48 33.48
CA LEU A 232 44.13 -32.88 32.79
C LEU A 232 43.20 -33.96 32.22
N ALA A 233 43.76 -35.00 31.60
CA ALA A 233 43.00 -36.12 31.06
C ALA A 233 42.22 -36.86 32.16
N LYS A 234 42.82 -37.03 33.36
CA LYS A 234 42.10 -37.55 34.52
C LYS A 234 40.98 -36.62 35.00
N GLU A 235 41.18 -35.31 34.98
CA GLU A 235 40.13 -34.35 35.33
C GLU A 235 38.95 -34.41 34.33
N TYR A 236 39.21 -34.48 33.03
CA TYR A 236 38.17 -34.62 32.01
C TYR A 236 37.39 -35.94 32.17
N ALA A 237 38.08 -37.06 32.38
CA ALA A 237 37.43 -38.36 32.62
C ALA A 237 36.56 -38.34 33.88
N MET A 238 37.03 -37.67 34.95
CA MET A 238 36.24 -37.49 36.18
C MET A 238 34.98 -36.64 35.94
N ARG A 239 35.09 -35.55 35.19
CA ARG A 239 33.93 -34.70 34.82
C ARG A 239 32.91 -35.47 34.01
N GLU A 240 33.35 -36.30 33.07
CA GLU A 240 32.47 -37.14 32.26
C GLU A 240 31.67 -38.14 33.11
N THR A 241 32.31 -38.80 34.09
CA THR A 241 31.60 -39.66 35.05
C THR A 241 30.61 -38.90 35.92
N MET A 242 30.91 -37.65 36.33
CA MET A 242 29.96 -36.84 37.09
C MET A 242 28.73 -36.49 36.26
N THR A 243 28.89 -36.15 34.98
CA THR A 243 27.74 -35.88 34.08
C THR A 243 26.84 -37.09 33.90
N ASN A 244 27.40 -38.29 33.70
CA ASN A 244 26.61 -39.51 33.54
C ASN A 244 25.83 -39.86 34.82
N ASN A 245 26.42 -39.62 35.99
CA ASN A 245 25.74 -39.82 37.26
C ASN A 245 24.61 -38.81 37.48
N ILE A 246 24.78 -37.55 37.04
CA ILE A 246 23.73 -36.51 37.08
C ILE A 246 22.57 -36.89 36.16
N GLU A 247 22.84 -37.37 34.95
CA GLU A 247 21.82 -37.81 34.00
C GLU A 247 21.00 -38.99 34.56
N ASN A 248 21.66 -39.99 35.15
CA ASN A 248 21.00 -41.11 35.82
C ASN A 248 20.17 -40.65 37.04
N LEU A 249 20.63 -39.61 37.75
CA LEU A 249 19.86 -38.99 38.84
C LEU A 249 18.60 -38.30 38.31
N ALA A 250 18.71 -37.57 37.20
CA ALA A 250 17.58 -36.92 36.55
C ALA A 250 16.53 -37.96 36.12
N ASP A 251 16.95 -39.07 35.51
CA ASP A 251 16.07 -40.18 35.12
C ASP A 251 15.32 -40.79 36.31
N LYS A 252 16.01 -40.98 37.45
CA LYS A 252 15.38 -41.46 38.69
C LYS A 252 14.35 -40.46 39.22
N MET A 253 14.64 -39.17 39.17
CA MET A 253 13.70 -38.11 39.57
C MET A 253 12.45 -38.12 38.69
N THR A 254 12.61 -38.22 37.35
CA THR A 254 11.48 -38.31 36.42
C THR A 254 10.62 -39.55 36.67
N LYS A 255 11.25 -40.68 36.98
CA LYS A 255 10.52 -41.91 37.33
C LYS A 255 9.73 -41.76 38.63
N MET A 256 10.30 -41.07 39.63
CA MET A 256 9.64 -40.78 40.90
C MET A 256 8.48 -39.78 40.73
N GLU A 257 8.64 -38.75 39.92
CA GLU A 257 7.55 -37.83 39.57
C GLU A 257 6.37 -38.55 38.90
N ASN A 258 6.65 -39.48 38.01
CA ASN A 258 5.61 -40.30 37.37
C ASN A 258 4.89 -41.21 38.39
N GLN A 259 5.62 -41.79 39.34
CA GLN A 259 5.00 -42.52 40.45
C GLN A 259 4.13 -41.62 41.33
N LEU A 260 4.59 -40.40 41.61
CA LEU A 260 3.85 -39.43 42.42
C LEU A 260 2.58 -38.93 41.70
N LYS A 261 2.63 -38.71 40.38
CA LYS A 261 1.45 -38.43 39.55
C LYS A 261 0.46 -39.60 39.57
N LYS A 262 0.94 -40.83 39.47
CA LYS A 262 0.09 -42.03 39.53
C LYS A 262 -0.61 -42.13 40.90
N SER A 263 0.15 -42.00 41.99
CA SER A 263 -0.40 -42.02 43.36
C SER A 263 -1.41 -40.90 43.60
N LYS A 264 -1.16 -39.68 43.09
CA LYS A 264 -2.11 -38.56 43.15
C LYS A 264 -3.39 -38.84 42.35
N SER A 265 -3.28 -39.45 41.17
CA SER A 265 -4.45 -39.86 40.38
C SER A 265 -5.27 -40.95 41.07
N GLU A 266 -4.61 -41.89 41.76
CA GLU A 266 -5.27 -42.92 42.57
C GLU A 266 -6.01 -42.27 43.76
N LEU A 267 -5.39 -41.27 44.43
CA LEU A 267 -6.03 -40.50 45.50
C LEU A 267 -7.24 -39.68 45.00
N ASP A 268 -7.16 -39.06 43.83
CA ASP A 268 -8.29 -38.34 43.23
C ASP A 268 -9.43 -39.29 42.83
N HIS A 269 -9.08 -40.50 42.38
CA HIS A 269 -10.07 -41.54 42.05
C HIS A 269 -10.78 -42.07 43.31
N ILE A 270 -10.04 -42.27 44.40
CA ILE A 270 -10.59 -42.63 45.72
C ILE A 270 -11.46 -41.49 46.27
N ARG A 271 -11.00 -40.23 46.16
CA ARG A 271 -11.76 -39.04 46.61
C ARG A 271 -13.08 -38.87 45.86
N LYS A 272 -13.14 -39.21 44.56
CA LYS A 272 -14.38 -39.22 43.77
C LYS A 272 -15.33 -40.38 44.10
N GLN A 273 -14.83 -41.47 44.67
CA GLN A 273 -15.63 -42.63 45.08
C GLN A 273 -16.11 -42.54 46.53
N LEU A 274 -15.63 -41.57 47.32
CA LEU A 274 -16.20 -41.29 48.63
C LEU A 274 -17.58 -40.61 48.49
N PRO A 275 -18.66 -41.17 49.06
CA PRO A 275 -19.94 -40.48 49.12
C PRO A 275 -19.78 -39.20 49.94
N ALA A 276 -20.42 -38.11 49.50
CA ALA A 276 -20.48 -36.84 50.22
C ALA A 276 -21.09 -37.07 51.61
N ARG A 277 -20.22 -37.34 52.59
CA ARG A 277 -20.63 -37.51 53.98
C ARG A 277 -20.72 -36.13 54.61
N ALA A 278 -21.94 -35.62 54.56
CA ALA A 278 -22.60 -34.77 55.53
C ALA A 278 -21.71 -33.89 56.42
N GLU A 279 -21.91 -32.58 56.25
CA GLU A 279 -21.88 -31.64 57.36
C GLU A 279 -22.39 -32.28 58.65
N LYS A 280 -21.57 -32.21 59.70
CA LYS A 280 -22.09 -32.08 61.06
C LYS A 280 -21.35 -30.94 61.75
N PRO A 281 -22.08 -29.98 62.33
CA PRO A 281 -21.51 -28.92 63.13
C PRO A 281 -21.26 -29.41 64.56
N GLY A 282 -20.37 -28.71 65.25
CA GLY A 282 -20.38 -28.57 66.71
C GLY A 282 -19.01 -28.64 67.35
N PRO A 283 -18.83 -28.08 68.56
CA PRO A 283 -19.67 -27.10 69.27
C PRO A 283 -19.31 -25.64 68.94
#